data_AF-A0A0G2DSP3-F1
#
_entry.id   AF-A0A0G2DSP3-F1
#
_cell.length_a   1.000
_cell.length_b   1.000
_cell.length_c   1.000
_cell.angle_alpha   90.00
_cell.angle_beta   90.00
_cell.angle_gamma   90.00
#
_symmetry.space_group_name_H-M   'P 1'
#
loop_
_entity.id
_entity.type
_entity.pdbx_description
1 polymer ?
#
loop_
_entity_poly.entity_id
_entity_poly.type
_entity_poly.pdbx_seq_one_letter_code
_entity_poly.pdbx_strand_id
1 'polypeptide(L)'
;MGGGLTIFYHLLTLLSSSPSASNSAIPYLPANFVPPRFAGIILDAPWIALPPSSTPSTLKVVAGRLAAKILPRFQLPNKFDPKFVSRNPQVCEDWAKDDLCHDTVTLEGAAGMLDRHGELESLSKGKPEATTFAPLYSTTVPSTHSSKFHSLSQTPILILHGDGDLVTSYHASKALFASPSDTNSINPLPFLPPTARQFKTYEGGYHKLHADQEGTEEDFADDVGAWILKILDERKIKNGNGKAKDEENGKRDEPTTTTTTSTTNLDISNTATAKL
;
A
#
# COMPACT_ATOMS: atom_id res chain seq x y z
N MET A 1 13.22 2.04 -9.56
CA MET A 1 12.23 2.61 -8.61
C MET A 1 10.75 2.51 -9.05
N GLY A 2 10.37 2.06 -10.27
CA GLY A 2 8.97 2.16 -10.75
C GLY A 2 7.95 1.09 -10.29
N GLY A 3 8.40 -0.05 -9.73
CA GLY A 3 7.54 -1.21 -9.45
C GLY A 3 6.57 -1.02 -8.28
N GLY A 4 7.06 -0.53 -7.12
CA GLY A 4 6.26 -0.40 -5.90
C GLY A 4 5.13 0.64 -5.99
N LEU A 5 5.35 1.74 -6.72
CA LEU A 5 4.37 2.82 -6.91
C LEU A 5 3.16 2.38 -7.73
N THR A 6 3.37 1.52 -8.73
CA THR A 6 2.28 1.02 -9.57
C THR A 6 1.32 0.16 -8.75
N ILE A 7 1.84 -0.68 -7.86
CA ILE A 7 1.04 -1.54 -6.98
C ILE A 7 0.28 -0.69 -5.97
N PHE A 8 0.92 0.28 -5.32
CA PHE A 8 0.26 1.14 -4.33
C PHE A 8 -0.82 2.03 -4.94
N TYR A 9 -0.57 2.63 -6.10
CA TYR A 9 -1.57 3.43 -6.80
C TYR A 9 -2.75 2.58 -7.26
N HIS A 10 -2.51 1.40 -7.87
CA HIS A 10 -3.60 0.48 -8.21
C HIS A 10 -4.37 0.03 -6.98
N LEU A 11 -3.68 -0.21 -5.86
CA LEU A 11 -4.31 -0.56 -4.60
C LEU A 11 -5.20 0.57 -4.07
N LEU A 12 -4.76 1.83 -4.15
CA LEU A 12 -5.58 3.00 -3.82
C LEU A 12 -6.77 3.18 -4.77
N THR A 13 -6.59 3.02 -6.08
CA THR A 13 -7.69 3.06 -7.05
C THR A 13 -8.69 1.93 -6.80
N LEU A 14 -8.20 0.73 -6.50
CA LEU A 14 -9.01 -0.41 -6.10
C LEU A 14 -9.79 -0.07 -4.82
N LEU A 15 -9.12 0.47 -3.80
CA LEU A 15 -9.72 0.92 -2.53
C LEU A 15 -10.82 1.98 -2.72
N SER A 16 -10.74 2.84 -3.74
CA SER A 16 -11.66 3.95 -3.97
C SER A 16 -12.76 3.69 -5.04
N SER A 17 -12.65 2.63 -5.84
CA SER A 17 -13.52 2.42 -7.01
C SER A 17 -14.96 1.93 -6.70
N SER A 18 -15.93 2.41 -7.49
CA SER A 18 -17.37 2.07 -7.42
C SER A 18 -17.87 1.23 -8.62
N PRO A 19 -18.89 0.34 -8.50
CA PRO A 19 -19.42 -0.47 -9.58
C PRO A 19 -20.22 0.34 -10.60
N SER A 20 -20.45 1.65 -10.36
CA SER A 20 -21.04 2.56 -11.34
C SER A 20 -19.99 3.31 -12.17
N ALA A 21 -18.70 3.23 -11.82
CA ALA A 21 -17.66 3.60 -12.76
C ALA A 21 -17.71 2.54 -13.87
N SER A 22 -18.07 2.96 -15.08
CA SER A 22 -17.94 2.14 -16.27
C SER A 22 -16.59 1.43 -16.24
N ASN A 23 -16.51 0.21 -16.80
CA ASN A 23 -15.31 -0.63 -16.94
C ASN A 23 -14.04 0.07 -17.50
N SER A 24 -14.12 1.37 -17.79
CA SER A 24 -13.03 2.28 -18.12
C SER A 24 -12.11 2.66 -16.96
N ALA A 25 -12.51 2.50 -15.68
CA ALA A 25 -11.66 2.94 -14.56
C ALA A 25 -10.44 2.05 -14.30
N ILE A 26 -10.47 0.78 -14.73
CA ILE A 26 -9.27 -0.08 -14.85
C ILE A 26 -9.48 -0.95 -16.09
N PRO A 27 -9.03 -0.53 -17.29
CA PRO A 27 -9.44 -1.12 -18.57
C PRO A 27 -9.00 -2.59 -18.78
N TYR A 28 -8.28 -3.17 -17.82
CA TYR A 28 -7.73 -4.52 -17.89
C TYR A 28 -8.36 -5.52 -16.92
N LEU A 29 -9.31 -5.11 -16.06
CA LEU A 29 -9.94 -6.05 -15.13
C LEU A 29 -11.17 -6.72 -15.74
N PRO A 30 -11.28 -8.06 -15.68
CA PRO A 30 -12.48 -8.76 -16.12
C PRO A 30 -13.67 -8.41 -15.22
N ALA A 31 -14.89 -8.47 -15.76
CA ALA A 31 -16.13 -8.18 -15.02
C ALA A 31 -16.32 -9.04 -13.75
N ASN A 32 -15.65 -10.19 -13.68
CA ASN A 32 -15.67 -11.13 -12.55
C ASN A 32 -14.40 -11.03 -11.67
N PHE A 33 -13.64 -9.94 -11.76
CA PHE A 33 -12.44 -9.77 -10.95
C PHE A 33 -12.81 -9.74 -9.47
N VAL A 34 -12.27 -10.70 -8.73
CA VAL A 34 -12.31 -10.72 -7.27
C VAL A 34 -10.99 -10.15 -6.78
N PRO A 35 -10.98 -9.01 -6.08
CA PRO A 35 -9.73 -8.46 -5.59
C PRO A 35 -9.05 -9.40 -4.59
N PRO A 36 -7.72 -9.51 -4.63
CA PRO A 36 -6.99 -10.29 -3.64
C PRO A 36 -7.25 -9.73 -2.24
N ARG A 37 -7.40 -10.63 -1.26
CA ARG A 37 -7.58 -10.26 0.15
C ARG A 37 -6.21 -10.21 0.82
N PHE A 38 -5.73 -9.01 1.14
CA PHE A 38 -4.47 -8.84 1.86
C PHE A 38 -4.67 -8.95 3.37
N ALA A 39 -3.64 -9.44 4.06
CA ALA A 39 -3.62 -9.46 5.52
C ALA A 39 -3.36 -8.07 6.10
N GLY A 40 -2.46 -7.33 5.44
CA GLY A 40 -2.03 -5.98 5.71
C GLY A 40 -1.12 -5.51 4.57
N ILE A 41 -0.83 -4.22 4.51
CA ILE A 41 0.05 -3.59 3.52
C ILE A 41 1.10 -2.77 4.28
N ILE A 42 2.36 -2.92 3.90
CA ILE A 42 3.47 -2.12 4.43
C ILE A 42 4.05 -1.28 3.30
N LEU A 43 4.29 0.00 3.57
CA LEU A 43 4.83 0.96 2.63
C LEU A 43 6.05 1.62 3.26
N ASP A 44 7.22 1.37 2.69
CA ASP A 44 8.47 2.04 3.02
C ASP A 44 8.64 3.25 2.09
N ALA A 45 8.74 4.44 2.66
CA ALA A 45 8.93 5.73 1.97
C ALA A 45 8.12 5.85 0.66
N PRO A 46 6.77 5.80 0.72
CA PRO A 46 5.95 5.77 -0.48
C PRO A 46 6.07 7.07 -1.27
N TRP A 47 6.18 6.96 -2.60
CA TRP A 47 6.19 8.11 -3.51
C TRP A 47 4.79 8.73 -3.62
N ILE A 48 4.44 9.56 -2.65
CA ILE A 48 3.21 10.38 -2.67
C ILE A 48 3.49 11.71 -3.34
N ALA A 49 4.50 12.43 -2.85
CA ALA A 49 4.98 13.65 -3.47
C ALA A 49 6.50 13.68 -3.63
N LEU A 50 6.99 14.48 -4.57
CA LEU A 50 8.39 14.87 -4.61
C LEU A 50 8.67 15.92 -3.52
N PRO A 51 9.87 15.92 -2.92
CA PRO A 51 10.29 17.01 -2.05
C PRO A 51 10.42 18.31 -2.86
N PRO A 52 10.23 19.50 -2.26
CA PRO A 52 10.22 20.77 -2.99
C PRO A 52 11.47 21.04 -3.83
N SER A 53 12.63 20.54 -3.42
CA SER A 53 13.91 20.65 -4.14
C SER A 53 13.94 19.87 -5.45
N SER A 54 13.11 18.84 -5.60
CA SER A 54 13.12 17.89 -6.72
C SER A 54 11.86 17.99 -7.59
N THR A 55 10.91 18.87 -7.27
CA THR A 55 9.66 19.03 -8.02
C THR A 55 9.90 19.70 -9.39
N PRO A 56 9.57 19.05 -10.52
CA PRO A 56 9.71 19.66 -11.83
C PRO A 56 8.68 20.78 -12.04
N SER A 57 9.05 21.81 -12.80
CA SER A 57 8.09 22.87 -13.15
C SER A 57 6.96 22.33 -14.03
N THR A 58 5.77 22.90 -13.89
CA THR A 58 4.57 22.48 -14.64
C THR A 58 4.80 22.46 -16.15
N LEU A 59 5.55 23.42 -16.69
CA LEU A 59 5.89 23.46 -18.12
C LEU A 59 6.74 22.26 -18.56
N LYS A 60 7.71 21.83 -17.73
CA LYS A 60 8.53 20.64 -18.00
C LYS A 60 7.67 19.38 -17.98
N VAL A 61 6.73 19.27 -17.05
CA VAL A 61 5.78 18.14 -16.98
C VAL A 61 4.93 18.08 -18.25
N VAL A 62 4.35 19.21 -18.69
CA VAL A 62 3.53 19.27 -19.91
C VAL A 62 4.34 18.91 -21.16
N ALA A 63 5.55 19.45 -21.30
CA ALA A 63 6.42 19.14 -22.42
C ALA A 63 6.84 17.67 -22.44
N GLY A 64 7.23 17.11 -21.29
CA GLY A 64 7.59 15.69 -21.15
C GLY A 64 6.42 14.76 -21.49
N ARG A 65 5.21 15.15 -21.10
CA ARG A 65 3.97 14.45 -21.42
C ARG A 65 3.67 14.44 -22.93
N LEU A 66 3.82 15.57 -23.61
CA LEU A 66 3.70 15.62 -25.07
C LEU A 66 4.76 14.75 -25.75
N ALA A 67 6.01 14.84 -25.30
CA ALA A 67 7.10 14.02 -25.83
C ALA A 67 6.85 12.52 -25.63
N ALA A 68 6.28 12.11 -24.48
CA ALA A 68 5.93 10.72 -24.20
C ALA A 68 4.87 10.16 -25.16
N LYS A 69 3.94 10.99 -25.67
CA LYS A 69 2.97 10.55 -26.69
C LYS A 69 3.62 10.30 -28.05
N ILE A 70 4.66 11.05 -28.37
CA ILE A 70 5.33 10.99 -29.68
C ILE A 70 6.43 9.91 -29.68
N LEU A 71 7.18 9.79 -28.58
CA LEU A 71 8.33 8.89 -28.43
C LEU A 71 8.27 8.09 -27.12
N PRO A 72 7.23 7.27 -26.88
CA PRO A 72 6.99 6.63 -25.58
C PRO A 72 8.15 5.78 -25.08
N ARG A 73 8.86 5.11 -26.00
CA ARG A 73 9.97 4.19 -25.70
C ARG A 73 11.33 4.87 -25.64
N PHE A 74 11.41 6.19 -25.88
CA PHE A 74 12.66 6.92 -25.80
C PHE A 74 13.14 6.95 -24.34
N GLN A 75 14.39 6.55 -24.12
CA GLN A 75 14.99 6.47 -22.79
C GLN A 75 15.77 7.74 -22.49
N LEU A 76 15.51 8.31 -21.31
CA LEU A 76 16.29 9.40 -20.75
C LEU A 76 17.20 8.84 -19.65
N PRO A 77 18.49 9.23 -19.63
CA PRO A 77 19.30 9.06 -18.44
C PRO A 77 18.76 9.98 -17.34
N ASN A 78 18.52 9.41 -16.18
CA ASN A 78 18.04 10.06 -14.97
C ASN A 78 18.98 9.71 -13.82
N LYS A 79 20.17 10.31 -13.85
CA LYS A 79 21.20 10.13 -12.82
C LYS A 79 20.68 10.70 -11.50
N PHE A 80 20.43 9.78 -10.58
CA PHE A 80 20.00 10.09 -9.23
C PHE A 80 21.22 10.20 -8.31
N ASP A 81 21.25 11.17 -7.41
CA ASP A 81 22.36 11.33 -6.46
C ASP A 81 22.25 10.25 -5.36
N PRO A 82 23.20 9.29 -5.27
CA PRO A 82 23.14 8.22 -4.27
C PRO A 82 23.03 8.73 -2.83
N LYS A 83 23.53 9.94 -2.55
CA LYS A 83 23.51 10.54 -1.21
C LYS A 83 22.12 10.82 -0.67
N PHE A 84 21.10 10.79 -1.52
CA PHE A 84 19.72 10.96 -1.10
C PHE A 84 19.08 9.63 -0.66
N VAL A 85 19.72 8.49 -0.94
CA VAL A 85 19.19 7.16 -0.60
C VAL A 85 19.33 6.84 0.88
N SER A 86 20.51 7.10 1.45
CA SER A 86 20.90 6.67 2.80
C SER A 86 21.94 7.62 3.38
N ARG A 87 21.99 7.72 4.71
CA ARG A 87 23.03 8.42 5.46
C ARG A 87 24.31 7.59 5.56
N ASN A 88 24.22 6.28 5.40
CA ASN A 88 25.36 5.38 5.36
C ASN A 88 26.09 5.53 4.00
N PRO A 89 27.34 6.02 4.00
CA PRO A 89 28.08 6.25 2.76
C PRO A 89 28.39 4.94 2.01
N GLN A 90 28.56 3.82 2.73
CA GLN A 90 28.79 2.52 2.10
C GLN A 90 27.56 2.09 1.30
N VAL A 91 26.36 2.27 1.85
CA VAL A 91 25.11 1.92 1.16
C VAL A 91 24.91 2.77 -0.09
N CYS A 92 25.31 4.05 -0.05
CA CYS A 92 25.29 4.93 -1.22
C CYS A 92 26.28 4.47 -2.29
N GLU A 93 27.48 4.06 -1.88
CA GLU A 93 28.52 3.54 -2.78
C GLU A 93 28.10 2.21 -3.42
N ASP A 94 27.55 1.29 -2.62
CA ASP A 94 27.04 0.01 -3.09
C ASP A 94 25.91 0.20 -4.09
N TRP A 95 24.97 1.12 -3.81
CA TRP A 95 23.90 1.47 -4.75
C TRP A 95 24.44 2.03 -6.07
N ALA A 96 25.46 2.89 -6.01
CA ALA A 96 26.05 3.51 -7.20
C ALA A 96 26.84 2.52 -8.06
N LYS A 97 27.36 1.43 -7.46
CA LYS A 97 28.13 0.39 -8.13
C LYS A 97 27.30 -0.83 -8.54
N ASP A 98 26.04 -0.90 -8.13
CA ASP A 98 25.17 -2.02 -8.45
C ASP A 98 24.72 -1.96 -9.92
N ASP A 99 25.22 -2.91 -10.73
CA ASP A 99 24.88 -3.05 -12.16
C ASP A 99 23.37 -3.25 -12.40
N LEU A 100 22.61 -3.71 -11.41
CA LEU A 100 21.15 -3.87 -11.50
C LEU A 100 20.40 -2.57 -11.19
N CYS A 101 21.05 -1.58 -10.58
CA CYS A 101 20.50 -0.26 -10.32
C CYS A 101 20.72 0.69 -11.51
N HIS A 102 19.93 0.51 -12.58
CA HIS A 102 20.03 1.36 -13.76
C HIS A 102 19.42 2.77 -13.55
N ASP A 103 19.96 3.77 -14.25
CA ASP A 103 19.56 5.17 -14.17
C ASP A 103 18.64 5.61 -15.32
N THR A 104 18.19 4.70 -16.18
CA THR A 104 17.36 5.05 -17.35
C THR A 104 15.86 4.94 -17.07
N VAL A 105 15.08 5.87 -17.63
CA VAL A 105 13.61 5.82 -17.63
C VAL A 105 13.07 6.12 -19.03
N THR A 106 12.01 5.42 -19.46
CA THR A 106 11.32 5.77 -20.72
C THR A 106 10.45 7.01 -20.53
N LEU A 107 10.22 7.78 -21.60
CA LEU A 107 9.32 8.95 -21.54
C LEU A 107 7.91 8.57 -21.08
N GLU A 108 7.38 7.45 -21.56
CA GLU A 108 6.11 6.89 -21.08
C GLU A 108 6.15 6.55 -19.58
N GLY A 109 7.21 5.91 -19.12
CA GLY A 109 7.39 5.57 -17.71
C GLY A 109 7.48 6.81 -16.81
N ALA A 110 8.23 7.82 -17.23
CA ALA A 110 8.37 9.09 -16.52
C ALA A 110 7.05 9.87 -16.48
N ALA A 111 6.35 9.99 -17.61
CA ALA A 111 5.05 10.65 -17.69
C ALA A 111 4.02 9.95 -16.80
N GLY A 112 3.92 8.61 -16.86
CA GLY A 112 3.00 7.84 -16.03
C GLY A 112 3.33 7.91 -14.53
N MET A 113 4.61 8.01 -14.17
CA MET A 113 5.05 8.20 -12.78
C MET A 113 4.64 9.57 -12.25
N LEU A 114 4.85 10.64 -13.04
CA LEU A 114 4.49 12.00 -12.66
C LEU A 114 2.98 12.24 -12.58
N ASP A 115 2.20 11.59 -13.45
CA ASP A 115 0.74 11.67 -13.39
C ASP A 115 0.20 11.04 -12.10
N ARG A 116 0.63 9.82 -11.76
CA ARG A 116 0.24 9.15 -10.49
C ARG A 116 0.69 9.93 -9.26
N HIS A 117 1.91 10.48 -9.31
CA HIS A 117 2.43 11.36 -8.28
C HIS A 117 1.51 12.60 -8.08
N GLY A 118 1.15 13.29 -9.16
CA GLY A 118 0.29 14.47 -9.11
C GLY A 118 -1.10 14.18 -8.53
N GLU A 119 -1.66 13.00 -8.81
CA GLU A 119 -2.91 12.55 -8.20
C GLU A 119 -2.77 12.27 -6.71
N LEU A 120 -1.74 11.53 -6.30
CA LEU A 120 -1.48 11.22 -4.89
C LEU A 120 -1.19 12.48 -4.06
N GLU A 121 -0.43 13.42 -4.62
CA GLU A 121 -0.16 14.72 -4.00
C GLU A 121 -1.43 15.59 -3.92
N SER A 122 -2.28 15.56 -4.95
CA SER A 122 -3.56 16.27 -4.93
C SER A 122 -4.49 15.69 -3.87
N LEU A 123 -4.51 14.36 -3.74
CA LEU A 123 -5.25 13.65 -2.71
C LEU A 123 -4.71 14.01 -1.31
N SER A 124 -3.40 13.99 -1.10
CA SER A 124 -2.79 14.35 0.19
C SER A 124 -3.08 15.79 0.62
N LYS A 125 -3.35 16.69 -0.34
CA LYS A 125 -3.79 18.08 -0.10
C LYS A 125 -5.30 18.25 0.03
N GLY A 126 -6.06 17.15 -0.04
CA GLY A 126 -7.52 17.17 0.05
C GLY A 126 -8.23 17.74 -1.18
N LYS A 127 -7.56 17.73 -2.34
CA LYS A 127 -8.07 18.25 -3.61
C LYS A 127 -8.05 17.16 -4.70
N PRO A 128 -8.82 16.07 -4.56
CA PRO A 128 -8.75 14.91 -5.47
C PRO A 128 -9.00 15.24 -6.95
N GLU A 129 -9.74 16.32 -7.23
CA GLU A 129 -10.09 16.76 -8.60
C GLU A 129 -9.08 17.78 -9.20
N ALA A 130 -8.04 18.18 -8.46
CA ALA A 130 -7.18 19.32 -8.80
C ALA A 130 -5.86 18.96 -9.48
N THR A 131 -5.79 17.87 -10.23
CA THR A 131 -4.66 17.68 -11.16
C THR A 131 -4.72 18.78 -12.20
N THR A 132 -3.68 19.60 -12.30
CA THR A 132 -3.64 20.81 -13.16
C THR A 132 -3.92 20.50 -14.64
N PHE A 133 -3.77 19.24 -15.08
CA PHE A 133 -4.09 18.76 -16.43
C PHE A 133 -4.56 17.30 -16.39
N ALA A 134 -5.58 16.94 -17.18
CA ALA A 134 -6.10 15.57 -17.29
C ALA A 134 -4.97 14.57 -17.61
N PRO A 135 -4.77 13.47 -16.86
CA PRO A 135 -3.62 12.56 -16.98
C PRO A 135 -3.45 11.95 -18.39
N LEU A 136 -2.21 11.65 -18.78
CA LEU A 136 -1.86 11.15 -20.11
C LEU A 136 -2.47 9.76 -20.35
N TYR A 137 -2.54 9.00 -19.27
CA TYR A 137 -3.26 7.75 -19.15
C TYR A 137 -4.39 8.01 -18.15
N SER A 138 -5.61 8.19 -18.66
CA SER A 138 -6.78 8.47 -17.83
C SER A 138 -7.07 7.29 -16.92
N THR A 139 -6.95 7.51 -15.62
CA THR A 139 -7.49 6.61 -14.60
C THR A 139 -8.08 7.49 -13.52
N THR A 140 -9.18 8.16 -13.82
CA THR A 140 -9.89 8.99 -12.85
C THR A 140 -10.20 8.11 -11.65
N VAL A 141 -9.60 8.42 -10.50
CA VAL A 141 -9.94 7.80 -9.22
C VAL A 141 -11.39 8.20 -8.93
N PRO A 142 -12.38 7.29 -8.96
CA PRO A 142 -13.77 7.71 -8.83
C PRO A 142 -14.00 8.29 -7.43
N SER A 143 -14.62 9.48 -7.35
CA SER A 143 -15.00 10.14 -6.10
C SER A 143 -16.23 9.54 -5.42
N THR A 144 -16.76 8.42 -5.94
CA THR A 144 -18.01 7.80 -5.47
C THR A 144 -17.76 6.41 -4.88
N HIS A 145 -18.33 6.19 -3.70
CA HIS A 145 -18.13 4.99 -2.87
C HIS A 145 -18.96 3.80 -3.35
N SER A 146 -18.44 2.59 -3.16
CA SER A 146 -19.24 1.38 -3.28
C SER A 146 -19.00 0.29 -2.26
N SER A 147 -20.06 -0.49 -2.07
CA SER A 147 -20.16 -1.63 -1.17
C SER A 147 -19.45 -2.90 -1.66
N LYS A 148 -19.05 -2.99 -2.94
CA LYS A 148 -18.41 -4.21 -3.49
C LYS A 148 -16.92 -4.36 -3.12
N PHE A 149 -16.28 -3.27 -2.69
CA PHE A 149 -14.85 -3.24 -2.39
C PHE A 149 -14.53 -3.12 -0.88
N HIS A 150 -15.48 -3.51 -0.02
CA HIS A 150 -15.36 -3.54 1.45
C HIS A 150 -14.18 -4.36 1.98
N SER A 151 -13.65 -5.30 1.20
CA SER A 151 -12.54 -6.16 1.64
C SER A 151 -11.22 -5.39 1.77
N LEU A 152 -10.96 -4.40 0.90
CA LEU A 152 -9.72 -3.61 0.98
C LEU A 152 -9.86 -2.42 1.94
N SER A 153 -11.08 -1.86 2.12
CA SER A 153 -11.32 -0.75 3.08
C SER A 153 -11.03 -1.09 4.54
N GLN A 154 -10.84 -2.36 4.88
CA GLN A 154 -10.44 -2.82 6.22
C GLN A 154 -9.01 -3.37 6.29
N THR A 155 -8.23 -3.32 5.19
CA THR A 155 -6.86 -3.83 5.20
C THR A 155 -5.98 -2.88 6.01
N PRO A 156 -5.35 -3.33 7.11
CA PRO A 156 -4.43 -2.50 7.87
C PRO A 156 -3.25 -2.07 6.99
N ILE A 157 -2.90 -0.79 7.05
CA ILE A 157 -1.77 -0.22 6.32
C ILE A 157 -0.78 0.38 7.34
N LEU A 158 0.49 0.01 7.19
CA LEU A 158 1.63 0.62 7.85
C LEU A 158 2.42 1.46 6.85
N ILE A 159 2.64 2.73 7.16
CA ILE A 159 3.65 3.55 6.48
C ILE A 159 4.86 3.71 7.41
N LEU A 160 6.05 3.41 6.91
CA LEU A 160 7.32 3.74 7.54
C LEU A 160 7.98 4.82 6.67
N HIS A 161 8.37 5.94 7.28
CA HIS A 161 8.98 7.03 6.51
C HIS A 161 9.94 7.83 7.38
N GLY A 162 11.17 8.01 6.89
CA GLY A 162 12.12 8.95 7.46
C GLY A 162 11.73 10.40 7.18
N ASP A 163 11.83 11.27 8.18
CA ASP A 163 11.50 12.69 8.02
C ASP A 163 12.64 13.52 7.39
N GLY A 164 13.81 12.91 7.20
CA GLY A 164 14.93 13.42 6.42
C GLY A 164 14.96 12.94 4.96
N ASP A 165 13.93 12.23 4.48
CA ASP A 165 13.88 11.69 3.11
C ASP A 165 13.96 12.81 2.04
N LEU A 166 14.98 12.70 1.18
CA LEU A 166 15.28 13.64 0.09
C LEU A 166 14.79 13.14 -1.29
N VAL A 167 14.13 11.98 -1.32
CA VAL A 167 13.64 11.29 -2.53
C VAL A 167 12.14 11.42 -2.64
N THR A 168 11.43 11.15 -1.53
CA THR A 168 9.98 11.26 -1.44
C THR A 168 9.57 12.10 -0.25
N SER A 169 8.45 12.81 -0.38
CA SER A 169 8.00 13.77 0.63
C SER A 169 7.35 13.08 1.82
N TYR A 170 8.07 13.05 2.95
CA TYR A 170 7.55 12.66 4.26
C TYR A 170 6.24 13.37 4.62
N HIS A 171 6.18 14.68 4.42
CA HIS A 171 5.01 15.48 4.76
C HIS A 171 3.78 15.08 3.93
N ALA A 172 3.96 14.73 2.65
CA ALA A 172 2.87 14.28 1.82
C ALA A 172 2.35 12.91 2.25
N SER A 173 3.24 11.97 2.58
CA SER A 173 2.86 10.67 3.15
C SER A 173 2.07 10.84 4.45
N LYS A 174 2.55 11.70 5.35
CA LYS A 174 1.89 11.96 6.64
C LYS A 174 0.53 12.64 6.47
N ALA A 175 0.44 13.61 5.56
CA ALA A 175 -0.81 14.29 5.23
C ALA A 175 -1.84 13.34 4.61
N LEU A 176 -1.45 12.54 3.60
CA LEU A 176 -2.31 11.55 2.95
C LEU A 176 -2.91 10.56 3.98
N PHE A 177 -2.10 10.16 4.95
CA PHE A 177 -2.47 9.14 5.91
C PHE A 177 -3.09 9.67 7.21
N ALA A 178 -3.18 11.00 7.36
CA ALA A 178 -3.76 11.65 8.53
C ALA A 178 -5.19 11.15 8.82
N SER A 179 -5.44 10.86 10.10
CA SER A 179 -6.75 10.47 10.61
C SER A 179 -7.55 11.72 11.04
N PRO A 180 -8.89 11.74 10.93
CA PRO A 180 -9.70 12.95 11.14
C PRO A 180 -9.91 13.35 12.61
N SER A 181 -9.01 13.00 13.54
CA SER A 181 -9.17 13.38 14.96
C SER A 181 -9.25 14.90 15.17
N ASP A 182 -8.73 15.66 14.20
CA ASP A 182 -8.94 17.11 14.11
C ASP A 182 -10.15 17.40 13.21
N THR A 183 -11.20 17.96 13.78
CA THR A 183 -12.48 18.28 13.11
C THR A 183 -12.36 19.28 11.94
N ASN A 184 -11.17 19.86 11.73
CA ASN A 184 -10.85 20.76 10.62
C ASN A 184 -9.85 20.17 9.61
N SER A 185 -9.40 18.92 9.80
CA SER A 185 -8.43 18.26 8.91
C SER A 185 -9.16 17.54 7.78
N ILE A 186 -8.68 17.73 6.54
CA ILE A 186 -9.18 17.00 5.38
C ILE A 186 -8.80 15.54 5.57
N ASN A 187 -9.75 14.60 5.46
CA ASN A 187 -9.48 13.16 5.44
C ASN A 187 -9.20 12.73 3.99
N PRO A 188 -7.94 12.50 3.58
CA PRO A 188 -7.63 12.18 2.19
C PRO A 188 -8.06 10.77 1.80
N LEU A 189 -8.25 9.88 2.78
CA LEU A 189 -8.61 8.48 2.58
C LEU A 189 -9.88 8.14 3.37
N PRO A 190 -11.04 8.74 3.07
CA PRO A 190 -12.26 8.60 3.88
C PRO A 190 -12.77 7.16 4.04
N PHE A 191 -12.37 6.28 3.12
CA PHE A 191 -12.67 4.85 3.14
C PHE A 191 -11.80 4.04 4.11
N LEU A 192 -10.64 4.55 4.53
CA LEU A 192 -9.71 3.84 5.40
C LEU A 192 -9.93 4.28 6.87
N PRO A 193 -10.45 3.41 7.75
CA PRO A 193 -10.76 3.79 9.12
C PRO A 193 -9.49 4.10 9.93
N PRO A 194 -9.57 4.95 10.96
CA PRO A 194 -8.43 5.27 11.83
C PRO A 194 -7.71 4.04 12.40
N THR A 195 -8.46 2.99 12.74
CA THR A 195 -7.92 1.74 13.29
C THR A 195 -7.11 0.91 12.30
N ALA A 196 -7.28 1.15 10.99
CA ALA A 196 -6.51 0.49 9.94
C ALA A 196 -5.26 1.28 9.53
N ARG A 197 -4.94 2.37 10.25
CA ARG A 197 -3.83 3.28 9.92
C ARG A 197 -2.75 3.22 10.98
N GLN A 198 -1.54 2.86 10.57
CA GLN A 198 -0.34 3.06 11.38
C GLN A 198 0.72 3.82 10.58
N PHE A 199 1.32 4.85 11.18
CA PHE A 199 2.40 5.62 10.59
C PHE A 199 3.58 5.63 11.57
N LYS A 200 4.74 5.13 11.14
CA LYS A 200 5.99 5.15 11.89
C LYS A 200 6.92 6.17 11.26
N THR A 201 7.39 7.11 12.07
CA THR A 201 8.39 8.11 11.68
C THR A 201 9.75 7.67 12.19
N TYR A 202 10.77 7.74 11.32
CA TYR A 202 12.18 7.58 11.69
C TYR A 202 12.83 8.96 11.68
N GLU A 203 13.16 9.47 12.86
CA GLU A 203 13.74 10.81 13.00
C GLU A 203 15.13 10.88 12.36
N GLY A 204 15.32 11.88 11.49
CA GLY A 204 16.50 12.03 10.65
C GLY A 204 16.63 10.98 9.53
N GLY A 205 15.71 10.02 9.43
CA GLY A 205 15.76 8.91 8.49
C GLY A 205 15.71 9.37 7.02
N TYR A 206 16.54 8.79 6.16
CA TYR A 206 16.48 9.01 4.70
C TYR A 206 15.54 7.96 4.05
N HIS A 207 15.66 7.76 2.74
CA HIS A 207 14.73 6.95 1.95
C HIS A 207 14.83 5.44 2.22
N LYS A 208 16.05 4.91 2.34
CA LYS A 208 16.30 3.48 2.49
C LYS A 208 16.44 3.09 3.96
N LEU A 209 15.34 3.18 4.71
CA LEU A 209 15.32 2.99 6.17
C LEU A 209 16.00 1.70 6.64
N HIS A 210 15.74 0.59 5.95
CA HIS A 210 16.33 -0.72 6.25
C HIS A 210 17.86 -0.81 6.01
N ALA A 211 18.52 0.28 5.59
CA ALA A 211 19.95 0.39 5.40
C ALA A 211 20.42 1.85 5.53
N ASP A 212 19.87 2.62 6.47
CA ASP A 212 20.07 4.08 6.53
C ASP A 212 21.23 4.52 7.45
N GLN A 213 21.12 4.27 8.76
CA GLN A 213 22.17 4.52 9.75
C GLN A 213 22.25 3.29 10.67
N GLU A 214 23.41 3.06 11.28
CA GLU A 214 23.61 1.96 12.23
C GLU A 214 22.49 1.93 13.28
N GLY A 215 21.91 0.75 13.50
CA GLY A 215 20.79 0.53 14.43
C GLY A 215 19.40 0.74 13.80
N THR A 216 19.29 1.50 12.70
CA THR A 216 17.98 1.74 12.06
C THR A 216 17.50 0.53 11.27
N GLU A 217 18.41 -0.30 10.77
CA GLU A 217 18.10 -1.57 10.14
C GLU A 217 17.43 -2.55 11.12
N GLU A 218 17.93 -2.66 12.35
CA GLU A 218 17.30 -3.47 13.40
C GLU A 218 15.96 -2.88 13.83
N ASP A 219 15.91 -1.57 14.13
CA ASP A 219 14.66 -0.90 14.50
C ASP A 219 13.58 -1.06 13.41
N PHE A 220 13.97 -0.96 12.14
CA PHE A 220 13.09 -1.18 11.00
C PHE A 220 12.58 -2.61 10.93
N ALA A 221 13.46 -3.60 11.08
CA ALA A 221 13.10 -5.01 11.06
C ALA A 221 12.15 -5.36 12.23
N ASP A 222 12.44 -4.84 13.43
CA ASP A 222 11.64 -5.06 14.63
C ASP A 222 10.26 -4.40 14.52
N ASP A 223 10.17 -3.15 14.05
CA ASP A 223 8.89 -2.47 13.83
C ASP A 223 8.02 -3.21 12.80
N VAL A 224 8.61 -3.64 11.68
CA VAL A 224 7.92 -4.42 10.64
C VAL A 224 7.47 -5.77 11.20
N GLY A 225 8.35 -6.49 11.89
CA GLY A 225 8.07 -7.80 12.48
C GLY A 225 6.96 -7.73 13.53
N ALA A 226 7.07 -6.78 14.46
CA ALA A 226 6.06 -6.54 15.48
C ALA A 226 4.70 -6.20 14.87
N TRP A 227 4.68 -5.39 13.80
CA TRP A 227 3.45 -5.07 13.11
C TRP A 227 2.81 -6.29 12.45
N ILE A 228 3.60 -7.11 11.73
CA ILE A 228 3.10 -8.33 11.11
C ILE A 228 2.50 -9.27 12.16
N LEU A 229 3.20 -9.50 13.27
CA LEU A 229 2.73 -10.37 14.35
C LEU A 229 1.41 -9.85 14.96
N LYS A 230 1.31 -8.55 15.21
CA LYS A 230 0.07 -7.90 15.66
C LYS A 230 -1.10 -8.18 14.71
N ILE A 231 -0.91 -7.98 13.40
CA ILE A 231 -1.97 -8.24 12.41
C ILE A 231 -2.38 -9.71 12.40
N LEU A 232 -1.42 -10.64 12.52
CA LEU A 232 -1.71 -12.07 12.58
C LEU A 232 -2.53 -12.44 13.82
N ASP A 233 -2.20 -11.90 14.99
CA ASP A 233 -2.92 -12.20 16.23
C ASP A 233 -4.34 -11.62 16.23
N GLU A 234 -4.52 -10.37 15.75
CA GLU A 234 -5.85 -9.78 15.57
C GLU A 234 -6.74 -10.61 14.62
N ARG A 235 -6.14 -11.24 13.60
CA ARG A 235 -6.87 -12.12 12.68
C ARG A 235 -7.21 -13.47 13.30
N LYS A 236 -6.31 -14.06 14.09
CA LYS A 236 -6.62 -15.30 14.86
C LYS A 236 -7.82 -15.08 15.77
N ILE A 237 -7.86 -13.97 16.50
CA ILE A 237 -8.98 -13.61 17.39
C ILE A 237 -10.30 -13.49 16.61
N LYS A 238 -10.30 -12.78 15.47
CA LYS A 238 -11.50 -12.64 14.62
C LYS A 238 -12.01 -13.99 14.12
N ASN A 239 -11.12 -14.90 13.70
CA ASN A 239 -11.49 -16.22 13.22
C ASN A 239 -11.96 -17.16 14.34
N GLY A 240 -11.37 -17.07 15.54
CA GLY A 240 -11.79 -17.83 16.71
C GLY A 240 -13.18 -17.43 17.24
N ASN A 241 -13.46 -16.12 17.30
CA ASN A 241 -14.77 -15.61 17.72
C ASN A 241 -15.88 -15.89 16.69
N GLY A 242 -15.54 -16.07 15.41
CA GLY A 242 -16.50 -16.48 14.37
C GLY A 242 -17.01 -17.91 14.59
N LYS A 243 -16.12 -18.85 14.92
CA LYS A 243 -16.50 -20.25 15.20
C LYS A 243 -17.42 -20.40 16.43
N ALA A 244 -17.19 -19.63 17.49
CA ALA A 244 -18.02 -19.67 18.69
C ALA A 244 -19.46 -19.16 18.45
N LYS A 245 -19.64 -18.19 17.54
CA LYS A 245 -20.97 -17.66 17.20
C LYS A 245 -21.79 -18.59 16.30
N ASP A 246 -21.11 -19.40 15.47
CA ASP A 246 -21.78 -20.39 14.63
C ASP A 246 -22.27 -21.61 15.45
N GLU A 247 -21.62 -21.91 16.59
CA GLU A 247 -22.06 -22.94 17.54
C GLU A 247 -23.25 -22.48 18.41
N GLU A 248 -23.33 -21.19 18.76
CA GLU A 248 -24.44 -20.65 19.56
C GLU A 248 -25.74 -20.50 18.75
N ASN A 249 -25.64 -20.28 17.43
CA ASN A 249 -26.80 -20.14 16.54
C ASN A 249 -27.26 -21.48 15.90
N GLY A 250 -26.61 -22.59 16.27
CA GLY A 250 -26.90 -23.95 15.81
C GLY A 250 -27.99 -24.68 16.59
N LYS A 251 -28.65 -24.04 17.57
CA LYS A 251 -29.74 -24.66 18.33
C LYS A 251 -31.07 -24.47 17.58
N ARG A 252 -31.23 -25.20 16.47
CA ARG A 252 -32.55 -25.46 15.87
C ARG A 252 -33.24 -26.57 16.65
N ASP A 253 -34.52 -26.37 16.91
CA ASP A 253 -35.41 -27.32 17.56
C ASP A 253 -35.36 -28.68 16.84
N GLU A 254 -35.05 -29.75 17.57
CA GLU A 254 -35.39 -31.10 17.14
C GLU A 254 -36.22 -31.83 18.22
N PRO A 255 -37.20 -32.63 17.78
CA PRO A 255 -38.24 -33.17 18.63
C PRO A 255 -37.74 -34.36 19.46
N THR A 256 -38.32 -34.46 20.64
CA THR A 256 -38.13 -35.54 21.61
C THR A 256 -38.37 -36.91 20.97
N THR A 257 -37.38 -37.80 20.99
CA THR A 257 -37.65 -39.24 21.03
C THR A 257 -36.57 -39.97 21.82
N THR A 258 -37.00 -40.50 22.96
CA THR A 258 -36.35 -41.50 23.81
C THR A 258 -35.99 -42.74 23.00
N THR A 259 -34.83 -43.37 23.23
CA THR A 259 -34.64 -44.85 23.37
C THR A 259 -33.15 -45.23 23.42
N THR A 260 -32.74 -45.70 24.60
CA THR A 260 -31.85 -46.83 24.92
C THR A 260 -30.36 -46.85 24.54
N THR A 261 -29.57 -46.95 25.59
CA THR A 261 -28.15 -47.28 25.75
C THR A 261 -27.72 -48.59 25.09
N SER A 262 -26.56 -48.57 24.43
CA SER A 262 -25.60 -49.70 24.47
C SER A 262 -24.17 -49.20 24.27
N THR A 263 -23.38 -49.44 25.30
CA THR A 263 -21.93 -49.26 25.41
C THR A 263 -21.19 -50.31 24.58
N THR A 264 -20.21 -49.90 23.78
CA THR A 264 -18.98 -50.69 23.57
C THR A 264 -17.78 -49.76 23.44
N ASN A 265 -16.81 -49.96 24.32
CA ASN A 265 -15.47 -49.39 24.28
C ASN A 265 -14.71 -49.99 23.08
N LEU A 266 -13.90 -49.17 22.41
CA LEU A 266 -12.70 -49.65 21.72
C LEU A 266 -11.65 -48.53 21.69
N ASP A 267 -10.64 -48.78 22.50
CA ASP A 267 -9.42 -48.03 22.75
C ASP A 267 -8.36 -48.57 21.78
N ILE A 268 -7.78 -47.73 20.92
CA ILE A 268 -6.55 -48.08 20.17
C ILE A 268 -5.69 -46.84 19.97
N SER A 269 -4.64 -46.76 20.80
CA SER A 269 -3.39 -46.04 20.58
C SER A 269 -2.60 -46.59 19.39
N ASN A 270 -2.01 -45.71 18.57
CA ASN A 270 -0.77 -45.91 17.79
C ASN A 270 -0.41 -44.55 17.16
N THR A 271 0.59 -43.79 17.61
CA THR A 271 2.05 -43.94 17.41
C THR A 271 2.45 -44.26 15.97
N ALA A 272 2.88 -43.23 15.21
CA ALA A 272 3.89 -43.37 14.16
C ALA A 272 4.53 -42.01 13.84
N THR A 273 5.76 -41.84 14.34
CA THR A 273 6.83 -41.00 13.79
C THR A 273 7.07 -41.26 12.30
N ALA A 274 7.25 -40.20 11.51
CA ALA A 274 8.17 -40.21 10.38
C ALA A 274 8.65 -38.79 10.05
N LYS A 275 9.95 -38.58 10.27
CA LYS A 275 10.75 -37.50 9.68
C LYS A 275 10.94 -37.79 8.19
N LEU A 276 10.90 -36.74 7.37
CA LEU A 276 11.95 -36.32 6.44
C LEU A 276 11.75 -34.84 6.13
#